data_AF-A0A7S2CML7-F1
#
_entry.id   AF-A0A7S2CML7-F1
#
_cell.length_a   1.000
_cell.length_b   1.000
_cell.length_c   1.000
_cell.angle_alpha   90.00
_cell.angle_beta   90.00
_cell.angle_gamma   90.00
#
_symmetry.space_group_name_H-M   'P 1'
#
loop_
_entity.id
_entity.type
_entity.pdbx_description
1 polymer ?
#
loop_
_entity_poly.entity_id
_entity_poly.type
_entity_poly.pdbx_seq_one_letter_code
_entity_poly.pdbx_strand_id
1 'polypeptide(L)'
;QNRDSSVDNWDHFDASHLSRFSRHRSGREGIAVLGFIVPEGGVESLRVKYAESHPKLILPGSPRTYSGAKVLEVFAYYKGEKRTSDVDPGTVLRFVERLDHRDWVLPGVEKVDASFDGLTSPAYCDHWVSNVVSRTGFIDTLHDTLGLSPKVHFNCGVVAAGEAQIESTVTGNDPGLQTDDREVALRDQSQVYLPINNALSEVGHVHLYLEEIGQGVQHIAS
;
A
#
# COMPACT_ATOMS: atom_id res chain seq x y z
N GLN A 1 -43.86 -4.26 4.18
CA GLN A 1 -42.69 -3.92 3.35
C GLN A 1 -41.52 -4.72 3.90
N ASN A 2 -41.13 -5.79 3.20
CA ASN A 2 -39.92 -6.55 3.51
C ASN A 2 -38.72 -5.62 3.31
N ARG A 3 -38.04 -5.24 4.38
CA ARG A 3 -36.67 -4.75 4.28
C ARG A 3 -35.82 -5.97 3.98
N ASP A 4 -35.34 -6.10 2.75
CA ASP A 4 -34.19 -6.94 2.46
C ASP A 4 -33.02 -6.42 3.31
N SER A 5 -32.80 -7.06 4.46
CA SER A 5 -31.60 -6.87 5.27
C SER A 5 -30.52 -7.81 4.72
N SER A 6 -30.08 -7.59 3.47
CA SER A 6 -28.74 -8.02 3.11
C SER A 6 -27.80 -7.07 3.84
N VAL A 7 -27.46 -7.40 5.09
CA VAL A 7 -26.30 -6.77 5.74
C VAL A 7 -25.14 -7.09 4.81
N ASP A 8 -24.65 -6.07 4.11
CA ASP A 8 -23.47 -6.22 3.26
C ASP A 8 -22.39 -6.88 4.12
N ASN A 9 -21.96 -8.08 3.70
CA ASN A 9 -20.88 -8.76 4.40
C ASN A 9 -19.58 -8.04 4.06
N TRP A 10 -19.13 -7.17 4.97
CA TRP A 10 -17.94 -6.35 4.82
C TRP A 10 -16.67 -7.19 4.93
N ASP A 11 -16.36 -7.96 3.89
CA ASP A 11 -15.21 -8.89 3.84
C ASP A 11 -13.90 -8.23 4.26
N HIS A 12 -13.69 -6.97 3.87
CA HIS A 12 -12.49 -6.19 4.19
C HIS A 12 -12.32 -5.88 5.71
N PHE A 13 -13.30 -6.20 6.54
CA PHE A 13 -13.27 -6.21 8.01
C PHE A 13 -13.31 -7.62 8.63
N ASP A 14 -13.28 -8.67 7.81
CA ASP A 14 -13.33 -10.05 8.28
C ASP A 14 -12.10 -10.40 9.14
N ALA A 15 -12.33 -11.08 10.26
CA ALA A 15 -11.29 -11.44 11.22
C ALA A 15 -10.20 -12.35 10.62
N SER A 16 -10.48 -13.04 9.51
CA SER A 16 -9.48 -13.82 8.78
C SER A 16 -8.34 -12.98 8.21
N HIS A 17 -8.58 -11.71 7.87
CA HIS A 17 -7.53 -10.80 7.41
C HIS A 17 -6.55 -10.44 8.52
N LEU A 18 -7.07 -10.15 9.72
CA LEU A 18 -6.25 -9.91 10.92
C LEU A 18 -5.47 -11.17 11.29
N SER A 19 -6.12 -12.34 11.24
CA SER A 19 -5.48 -13.62 11.52
C SER A 19 -4.36 -13.95 10.53
N ARG A 20 -4.56 -13.66 9.23
CA ARG A 20 -3.54 -13.79 8.18
C ARG A 20 -2.33 -12.90 8.48
N PHE A 21 -2.58 -11.62 8.73
CA PHE A 21 -1.53 -10.64 8.98
C PHE A 21 -0.74 -10.97 10.26
N SER A 22 -1.45 -11.21 11.37
CA SER A 22 -0.83 -11.51 12.67
C SER A 22 0.02 -12.77 12.61
N ARG A 23 -0.47 -13.84 11.95
CA ARG A 23 0.31 -15.07 11.77
C ARG A 23 1.56 -14.84 10.93
N HIS A 24 1.48 -14.01 9.90
CA HIS A 24 2.62 -13.68 9.06
C HIS A 24 3.67 -12.85 9.82
N ARG A 25 3.23 -11.88 10.64
CA ARG A 25 4.12 -11.03 11.45
C ARG A 25 4.51 -11.61 12.82
N SER A 26 4.31 -12.91 13.04
CA SER A 26 4.62 -13.58 14.32
C SER A 26 4.00 -12.87 15.54
N GLY A 27 2.78 -12.35 15.39
CA GLY A 27 2.04 -11.62 16.43
C GLY A 27 2.49 -10.17 16.64
N ARG A 28 3.45 -9.66 15.88
CA ARG A 28 3.92 -8.26 15.97
C ARG A 28 2.99 -7.30 15.25
N GLU A 29 2.93 -6.07 15.75
CA GLU A 29 2.18 -4.98 15.15
C GLU A 29 2.79 -4.51 13.81
N GLY A 30 1.99 -3.81 13.01
CA GLY A 30 2.45 -3.24 11.76
C GLY A 30 1.32 -2.80 10.85
N ILE A 31 1.70 -2.47 9.61
CA ILE A 31 0.79 -1.97 8.58
C ILE A 31 0.34 -3.13 7.69
N ALA A 32 -0.93 -3.52 7.81
CA ALA A 32 -1.51 -4.62 7.06
C ALA A 32 -2.06 -4.22 5.69
N VAL A 33 -2.52 -2.97 5.56
CA VAL A 33 -3.22 -2.48 4.37
C VAL A 33 -2.74 -1.08 4.03
N LEU A 34 -2.40 -0.86 2.76
CA LEU A 34 -2.16 0.44 2.16
C LEU A 34 -3.34 0.75 1.23
N GLY A 35 -4.12 1.78 1.59
CA GLY A 35 -5.36 2.13 0.89
C GLY A 35 -5.17 3.25 -0.12
N PHE A 36 -5.73 3.09 -1.32
CA PHE A 36 -5.76 4.09 -2.39
C PHE A 36 -7.19 4.33 -2.84
N ILE A 37 -7.51 5.59 -3.11
CA ILE A 37 -8.72 5.95 -3.83
C ILE A 37 -8.38 5.91 -5.32
N VAL A 38 -9.25 5.28 -6.12
CA VAL A 38 -9.11 5.27 -7.58
C VAL A 38 -10.36 5.88 -8.22
N PRO A 39 -10.23 6.52 -9.40
CA PRO A 39 -11.36 7.08 -10.11
C PRO A 39 -12.33 5.99 -10.59
N GLU A 40 -13.50 6.41 -11.09
CA GLU A 40 -14.49 5.51 -11.71
C GLU A 40 -13.84 4.65 -12.82
N GLY A 41 -14.15 3.35 -12.82
CA GLY A 41 -13.52 2.36 -13.69
C GLY A 41 -12.08 1.96 -13.29
N GLY A 42 -11.50 2.62 -12.29
CA GLY A 42 -10.13 2.41 -11.83
C GLY A 42 -9.89 1.03 -11.24
N VAL A 43 -10.84 0.49 -10.45
CA VAL A 43 -10.69 -0.86 -9.89
C VAL A 43 -10.66 -1.91 -10.99
N GLU A 44 -11.55 -1.81 -11.98
CA GLU A 44 -11.60 -2.80 -13.05
C GLU A 44 -10.35 -2.71 -13.94
N SER A 45 -9.90 -1.50 -14.24
CA SER A 45 -8.67 -1.27 -15.00
C SER A 45 -7.46 -1.87 -14.30
N LEU A 46 -7.33 -1.68 -12.99
CA LEU A 46 -6.26 -2.29 -12.20
C LEU A 46 -6.39 -3.81 -12.14
N ARG A 47 -7.60 -4.35 -11.92
CA ARG A 47 -7.84 -5.78 -11.89
C ARG A 47 -7.36 -6.46 -13.18
N VAL A 48 -7.67 -5.88 -14.33
CA VAL A 48 -7.21 -6.38 -15.65
C VAL A 48 -5.69 -6.37 -15.72
N LYS A 49 -5.04 -5.23 -15.39
CA LYS A 49 -3.57 -5.14 -15.37
C LYS A 49 -2.92 -6.18 -14.47
N TYR A 50 -3.41 -6.34 -13.23
CA TYR A 50 -2.91 -7.36 -12.30
C TYR A 50 -3.15 -8.78 -12.84
N ALA A 51 -4.30 -9.06 -13.45
CA ALA A 51 -4.61 -10.38 -13.99
C ALA A 51 -3.68 -10.75 -15.15
N GLU A 52 -3.30 -9.78 -15.98
CA GLU A 52 -2.40 -9.98 -17.11
C GLU A 52 -0.92 -10.11 -16.67
N SER A 53 -0.49 -9.27 -15.74
CA SER A 53 0.94 -9.14 -15.38
C SER A 53 1.34 -9.90 -14.12
N HIS A 54 0.51 -9.88 -13.08
CA HIS A 54 0.81 -10.41 -11.74
C HIS A 54 -0.40 -11.16 -11.10
N PRO A 55 -1.00 -12.17 -11.78
CA PRO A 55 -2.28 -12.76 -11.37
C PRO A 55 -2.26 -13.39 -9.97
N LYS A 56 -1.10 -13.90 -9.53
CA LYS A 56 -0.95 -14.50 -8.20
C LYS A 56 -1.22 -13.49 -7.06
N LEU A 57 -1.00 -12.20 -7.30
CA LEU A 57 -1.17 -11.17 -6.27
C LEU A 57 -2.64 -10.84 -6.00
N ILE A 58 -3.56 -11.18 -6.89
CA ILE A 58 -4.99 -10.88 -6.69
C ILE A 58 -5.52 -11.70 -5.52
N LEU A 59 -6.12 -11.02 -4.53
CA LEU A 59 -6.75 -11.71 -3.40
C LEU A 59 -7.95 -12.53 -3.91
N PRO A 60 -8.15 -13.78 -3.43
CA PRO A 60 -9.32 -14.57 -3.79
C PRO A 60 -10.62 -13.82 -3.51
N GLY A 61 -11.51 -13.77 -4.51
CA GLY A 61 -12.78 -13.05 -4.42
C GLY A 61 -12.70 -11.54 -4.66
N SER A 62 -11.52 -10.99 -4.98
CA SER A 62 -11.39 -9.59 -5.40
C SER A 62 -11.53 -9.41 -6.92
N PRO A 63 -12.13 -8.30 -7.40
CA PRO A 63 -12.70 -7.22 -6.60
C PRO A 63 -14.08 -7.58 -6.03
N ARG A 64 -14.46 -6.89 -4.96
CA ARG A 64 -15.78 -6.98 -4.35
C ARG A 64 -16.55 -5.69 -4.57
N THR A 65 -17.85 -5.83 -4.83
CA THR A 65 -18.78 -4.69 -4.95
C THR A 65 -19.64 -4.63 -3.71
N TYR A 66 -19.71 -3.44 -3.12
CA TYR A 66 -20.48 -3.09 -1.94
C TYR A 66 -21.49 -1.99 -2.27
N SER A 67 -22.44 -1.72 -1.37
CA SER A 67 -23.28 -0.53 -1.51
C SER A 67 -22.42 0.74 -1.45
N GLY A 68 -22.26 1.41 -2.61
CA GLY A 68 -21.54 2.67 -2.73
C GLY A 68 -20.04 2.57 -3.05
N ALA A 69 -19.45 1.38 -3.16
CA ALA A 69 -18.04 1.24 -3.50
C ALA A 69 -17.69 -0.09 -4.17
N LYS A 70 -16.61 -0.10 -4.95
CA LYS A 70 -15.94 -1.31 -5.42
C LYS A 70 -14.52 -1.34 -4.83
N VAL A 71 -14.10 -2.50 -4.33
CA VAL A 71 -12.80 -2.66 -3.66
C VAL A 71 -12.03 -3.79 -4.31
N LEU A 72 -10.81 -3.50 -4.75
CA LEU A 72 -9.82 -4.48 -5.18
C LEU A 72 -8.74 -4.60 -4.12
N GLU A 73 -8.47 -5.81 -3.68
CA GLU A 73 -7.33 -6.12 -2.84
C GLU A 73 -6.34 -7.02 -3.56
N VAL A 74 -5.06 -6.71 -3.40
CA VAL A 74 -3.95 -7.50 -3.90
C VAL A 74 -2.86 -7.61 -2.83
N PHE A 75 -2.14 -8.71 -2.78
CA PHE A 75 -0.91 -8.80 -2.00
C PHE A 75 0.12 -7.82 -2.56
N ALA A 76 0.83 -7.12 -1.67
CA ALA A 76 1.80 -6.11 -2.07
C ALA A 76 3.08 -6.73 -2.65
N TYR A 77 3.52 -7.89 -2.13
CA TYR A 77 4.83 -8.45 -2.45
C TYR A 77 4.76 -9.92 -2.87
N TYR A 78 5.75 -10.32 -3.67
CA TYR A 78 6.17 -11.70 -3.80
C TYR A 78 7.17 -12.02 -2.68
N LYS A 79 7.25 -13.28 -2.20
CA LYS A 79 8.23 -13.70 -1.18
C LYS A 79 9.69 -13.55 -1.63
N GLY A 80 9.92 -13.62 -2.93
CA GLY A 80 11.22 -13.43 -3.56
C GLY A 80 11.01 -12.84 -4.95
N GLU A 81 11.50 -13.53 -5.98
CA GLU A 81 11.45 -12.99 -7.33
C GLU A 81 10.03 -12.92 -7.91
N LYS A 82 9.74 -11.82 -8.62
CA LYS A 82 8.40 -11.53 -9.16
C LYS A 82 7.96 -12.65 -10.11
N ARG A 83 6.68 -13.02 -10.05
CA ARG A 83 6.03 -14.07 -10.88
C ARG A 83 6.60 -15.49 -10.76
N THR A 84 7.79 -15.68 -10.19
CA THR A 84 8.40 -16.98 -9.94
C THR A 84 8.01 -17.52 -8.56
N SER A 85 8.21 -16.71 -7.52
CA SER A 85 7.94 -17.10 -6.14
C SER A 85 6.45 -17.04 -5.77
N ASP A 86 6.11 -17.56 -4.59
CA ASP A 86 4.78 -17.40 -3.99
C ASP A 86 4.57 -15.98 -3.48
N VAL A 87 3.31 -15.64 -3.20
CA VAL A 87 2.95 -14.34 -2.63
C VAL A 87 3.34 -14.22 -1.18
N ASP A 88 3.71 -13.01 -0.77
CA ASP A 88 3.81 -12.62 0.63
C ASP A 88 2.42 -12.25 1.16
N PRO A 89 1.87 -12.97 2.15
CA PRO A 89 0.51 -12.76 2.60
C PRO A 89 0.35 -11.62 3.62
N GLY A 90 1.44 -10.93 3.97
CA GLY A 90 1.48 -9.91 5.02
C GLY A 90 0.72 -8.64 4.62
N THR A 91 1.28 -7.88 3.68
CA THR A 91 0.76 -6.55 3.34
C THR A 91 -0.14 -6.60 2.11
N VAL A 92 -1.25 -5.87 2.15
CA VAL A 92 -2.21 -5.73 1.04
C VAL A 92 -2.22 -4.29 0.52
N LEU A 93 -2.30 -4.14 -0.80
CA LEU A 93 -2.71 -2.88 -1.43
C LEU A 93 -4.22 -2.94 -1.68
N ARG A 94 -4.96 -1.94 -1.20
CA ARG A 94 -6.41 -1.84 -1.32
C ARG A 94 -6.76 -0.65 -2.19
N PHE A 95 -7.42 -0.90 -3.32
CA PHE A 95 -7.91 0.14 -4.21
C PHE A 95 -9.41 0.27 -4.06
N VAL A 96 -9.88 1.49 -3.79
CA VAL A 96 -11.30 1.79 -3.54
C VAL A 96 -11.81 2.76 -4.60
N GLU A 97 -12.72 2.27 -5.43
CA GLU A 97 -13.50 3.06 -6.37
C GLU A 97 -14.83 3.42 -5.71
N ARG A 98 -15.12 4.71 -5.54
CA ARG A 98 -16.41 5.16 -4.98
C ARG A 98 -17.48 5.13 -6.06
N LEU A 99 -18.62 4.54 -5.76
CA LEU A 99 -19.79 4.49 -6.65
C LEU A 99 -20.87 5.50 -6.25
N ASP A 100 -20.75 6.11 -5.07
CA ASP A 100 -21.60 7.20 -4.62
C ASP A 100 -20.77 8.47 -4.27
N HIS A 101 -21.49 9.56 -3.98
CA HIS A 101 -20.88 10.86 -3.69
C HIS A 101 -20.59 11.08 -2.20
N ARG A 102 -20.41 10.01 -1.39
CA ARG A 102 -20.08 10.18 0.03
C ARG A 102 -18.65 10.71 0.21
N ASP A 103 -18.49 11.55 1.23
CA ASP A 103 -17.19 12.13 1.58
C ASP A 103 -16.21 11.09 2.15
N TRP A 104 -16.69 9.99 2.73
CA TRP A 104 -15.87 8.94 3.33
C TRP A 104 -15.77 7.71 2.41
N VAL A 105 -14.63 7.04 2.51
CA VAL A 105 -14.12 6.19 1.40
C VAL A 105 -14.56 4.75 1.50
N LEU A 106 -14.57 4.19 2.72
CA LEU A 106 -14.64 2.75 2.91
C LEU A 106 -16.07 2.34 3.30
N PRO A 107 -16.68 1.38 2.59
CA PRO A 107 -18.01 0.89 2.93
C PRO A 107 -18.02 0.24 4.31
N GLY A 108 -19.15 0.29 5.02
CA GLY A 108 -19.25 -0.24 6.39
C GLY A 108 -18.65 0.65 7.49
N VAL A 109 -18.13 1.83 7.15
CA VAL A 109 -17.65 2.83 8.12
C VAL A 109 -18.60 4.02 8.17
N GLU A 110 -18.78 4.58 9.36
CA GLU A 110 -19.49 5.83 9.59
C GLU A 110 -18.49 6.97 9.79
N LYS A 111 -18.76 8.14 9.18
CA LYS A 111 -17.97 9.35 9.40
C LYS A 111 -18.20 9.83 10.83
N VAL A 112 -17.10 10.03 11.55
CA VAL A 112 -17.11 10.63 12.89
C VAL A 112 -16.37 11.96 12.80
N ASP A 113 -16.96 13.02 13.36
CA ASP A 113 -16.30 14.32 13.41
C ASP A 113 -15.07 14.27 14.30
N ALA A 114 -13.94 14.75 13.77
CA ALA A 114 -12.69 14.85 14.50
C ALA A 114 -12.56 16.24 15.15
N SER A 115 -12.13 16.27 16.42
CA SER A 115 -11.72 17.49 17.10
C SER A 115 -10.30 17.33 17.62
N PHE A 116 -9.46 18.31 17.36
CA PHE A 116 -8.06 18.35 17.76
C PHE A 116 -7.90 19.42 18.84
N ASP A 117 -6.99 19.20 19.78
CA ASP A 117 -6.63 20.25 20.73
C ASP A 117 -5.84 21.36 20.00
N GLY A 118 -5.64 22.50 20.66
CA GLY A 118 -4.86 23.60 20.07
C GLY A 118 -3.36 23.29 19.88
N LEU A 119 -2.90 22.08 20.20
CA LEU A 119 -1.51 21.64 20.12
C LEU A 119 -1.30 20.57 19.04
N THR A 120 -2.36 20.01 18.49
CA THR A 120 -2.34 18.97 17.47
C THR A 120 -2.82 19.52 16.15
N SER A 121 -2.23 19.03 15.06
CA SER A 121 -2.59 19.43 13.70
C SER A 121 -2.88 18.19 12.87
N PRO A 122 -3.79 18.28 11.88
CA PRO A 122 -3.96 17.22 10.90
C PRO A 122 -2.62 16.93 10.21
N ALA A 123 -2.27 15.66 10.11
CA ALA A 123 -1.11 15.18 9.37
C ALA A 123 -1.59 14.34 8.18
N TYR A 124 -0.87 14.43 7.07
CA TYR A 124 -1.18 13.70 5.84
C TYR A 124 0.02 12.84 5.47
N CYS A 125 -0.19 11.65 4.91
CA CYS A 125 0.94 10.79 4.54
C CYS A 125 1.71 11.43 3.37
N ASP A 126 3.01 11.69 3.57
CA ASP A 126 3.93 12.13 2.52
C ASP A 126 4.45 10.93 1.73
N HIS A 127 4.95 9.92 2.45
CA HIS A 127 5.44 8.68 1.86
C HIS A 127 5.38 7.53 2.86
N TRP A 128 5.50 6.30 2.34
CA TRP A 128 5.82 5.14 3.18
C TRP A 128 7.00 4.37 2.61
N VAL A 129 7.77 3.78 3.50
CA VAL A 129 8.99 3.06 3.15
C VAL A 129 8.78 1.57 3.36
N SER A 130 9.01 0.77 2.31
CA SER A 130 8.93 -0.69 2.38
C SER A 130 10.32 -1.32 2.45
N ASN A 131 10.50 -2.30 3.33
CA ASN A 131 11.63 -3.21 3.30
C ASN A 131 11.20 -4.50 2.59
N VAL A 132 11.90 -4.85 1.51
CA VAL A 132 11.56 -5.98 0.64
C VAL A 132 12.79 -6.85 0.36
N VAL A 133 12.52 -8.11 0.01
CA VAL A 133 13.52 -9.10 -0.40
C VAL A 133 14.03 -8.78 -1.81
N SER A 134 13.12 -8.56 -2.76
CA SER A 134 13.47 -8.19 -4.15
C SER A 134 13.02 -6.76 -4.46
N ARG A 135 13.95 -5.80 -4.35
CA ARG A 135 13.68 -4.38 -4.66
C ARG A 135 13.29 -4.20 -6.13
N THR A 136 14.07 -4.75 -7.05
CA THR A 136 13.80 -4.68 -8.48
C THR A 136 12.50 -5.38 -8.84
N GLY A 137 12.24 -6.56 -8.24
CA GLY A 137 10.99 -7.27 -8.42
C GLY A 137 9.77 -6.43 -8.03
N PHE A 138 9.84 -5.77 -6.86
CA PHE A 138 8.74 -4.93 -6.39
C PHE A 138 8.57 -3.64 -7.19
N ILE A 139 9.67 -2.96 -7.56
CA ILE A 139 9.64 -1.78 -8.44
C ILE A 139 8.95 -2.11 -9.76
N ASP A 140 9.34 -3.22 -10.39
CA ASP A 140 8.75 -3.64 -11.66
C ASP A 140 7.27 -3.99 -11.49
N THR A 141 6.89 -4.66 -10.38
CA THR A 141 5.47 -4.93 -10.10
C THR A 141 4.67 -3.63 -10.01
N LEU A 142 5.17 -2.61 -9.31
CA LEU A 142 4.51 -1.30 -9.20
C LEU A 142 4.45 -0.57 -10.55
N HIS A 143 5.50 -0.67 -11.36
CA HIS A 143 5.51 -0.13 -12.71
C HIS A 143 4.47 -0.81 -13.60
N ASP A 144 4.47 -2.14 -13.66
CA ASP A 144 3.57 -2.93 -14.51
C ASP A 144 2.09 -2.68 -14.18
N THR A 145 1.78 -2.46 -12.90
CA THR A 145 0.39 -2.41 -12.41
C THR A 145 -0.13 -0.99 -12.21
N LEU A 146 0.69 -0.13 -11.62
CA LEU A 146 0.31 1.23 -11.23
C LEU A 146 0.95 2.30 -12.11
N GLY A 147 1.90 1.93 -12.98
CA GLY A 147 2.66 2.89 -13.79
C GLY A 147 3.62 3.74 -12.98
N LEU A 148 3.94 3.33 -11.74
CA LEU A 148 4.92 4.06 -10.92
C LEU A 148 6.30 3.89 -11.54
N SER A 149 7.03 4.99 -11.65
CA SER A 149 8.40 5.00 -12.17
C SER A 149 9.38 5.43 -11.08
N PRO A 150 10.64 4.97 -11.15
CA PRO A 150 11.68 5.49 -10.28
C PRO A 150 11.82 7.01 -10.44
N LYS A 151 11.81 7.73 -9.32
CA LYS A 151 12.01 9.19 -9.25
C LYS A 151 13.41 9.52 -8.76
N VAL A 152 13.90 8.77 -7.78
CA VAL A 152 15.24 8.94 -7.22
C VAL A 152 15.82 7.57 -6.92
N HIS A 153 17.07 7.37 -7.31
CA HIS A 153 17.86 6.20 -6.96
C HIS A 153 18.91 6.57 -5.94
N PHE A 154 18.89 5.88 -4.80
CA PHE A 154 19.94 5.94 -3.81
C PHE A 154 20.71 4.62 -3.85
N ASN A 155 21.82 4.61 -4.60
CA ASN A 155 22.82 3.57 -4.46
C ASN A 155 23.63 3.89 -3.20
N CYS A 156 23.07 3.62 -2.03
CA CYS A 156 23.79 3.76 -0.77
C CYS A 156 24.75 2.58 -0.58
N GLY A 157 25.82 2.54 -1.38
CA GLY A 157 27.06 1.85 -1.03
C GLY A 157 27.77 2.50 0.19
N VAL A 158 27.10 3.38 0.93
CA VAL A 158 27.66 4.09 2.10
C VAL A 158 26.66 4.07 3.24
N VAL A 159 26.84 3.10 4.13
CA VAL A 159 26.79 3.19 5.59
C VAL A 159 25.65 4.03 6.17
N ALA A 160 24.46 3.43 6.33
CA ALA A 160 23.49 3.95 7.30
C ALA A 160 23.92 3.65 8.76
N ALA A 161 24.84 2.69 8.98
CA ALA A 161 25.57 2.46 10.23
C ALA A 161 26.57 1.29 10.03
N GLY A 162 27.87 1.54 10.11
CA GLY A 162 28.92 0.51 9.99
C GLY A 162 28.88 -0.33 8.70
N GLU A 163 28.81 -1.65 8.85
CA GLU A 163 28.89 -2.65 7.77
C GLU A 163 27.59 -2.80 6.97
N ALA A 164 26.51 -2.11 7.36
CA ALA A 164 25.22 -2.20 6.70
C ALA A 164 25.24 -1.61 5.29
N GLN A 165 24.91 -2.45 4.30
CA GLN A 165 24.74 -2.09 2.90
C GLN A 165 23.27 -2.26 2.51
N ILE A 166 22.68 -1.20 1.95
CA ILE A 166 21.30 -1.18 1.50
C ILE A 166 21.23 -0.50 0.13
N GLU A 167 20.24 -0.86 -0.67
CA GLU A 167 19.85 -0.03 -1.80
C GLU A 167 18.44 0.50 -1.56
N SER A 168 18.21 1.73 -2.00
CA SER A 168 16.91 2.37 -1.91
C SER A 168 16.52 3.01 -3.23
N THR A 169 15.27 2.81 -3.63
CA THR A 169 14.67 3.52 -4.77
C THR A 169 13.36 4.14 -4.34
N VAL A 170 13.18 5.42 -4.64
CA VAL A 170 11.88 6.08 -4.53
C VAL A 170 11.14 5.91 -5.84
N THR A 171 9.97 5.28 -5.79
CA THR A 171 9.04 5.21 -6.94
C THR A 171 7.86 6.13 -6.70
N GLY A 172 7.25 6.64 -7.77
CA GLY A 172 6.08 7.50 -7.64
C GLY A 172 5.35 7.72 -8.95
N ASN A 173 4.17 8.34 -8.88
CA ASN A 173 3.45 8.80 -10.05
C ASN A 173 4.01 10.15 -10.52
N ASP A 174 3.66 10.53 -11.75
CA ASP A 174 3.83 11.91 -12.20
C ASP A 174 2.64 12.74 -11.72
N PRO A 175 2.86 13.85 -11.00
CA PRO A 175 1.77 14.68 -10.51
C PRO A 175 1.08 15.33 -11.70
N GLY A 176 -0.26 15.25 -11.74
CA GLY A 176 -1.07 15.93 -12.75
C GLY A 176 -1.13 17.45 -12.53
N LEU A 177 -0.78 17.91 -11.33
CA LEU A 177 -0.79 19.32 -10.94
C LEU A 177 0.64 19.85 -10.82
N GLN A 178 0.93 20.92 -11.55
CA GLN A 178 2.10 21.77 -11.30
C GLN A 178 1.59 23.12 -10.82
N THR A 179 1.99 23.52 -9.62
CA THR A 179 1.59 24.80 -9.02
C THR A 179 2.79 25.42 -8.29
N ASP A 180 2.91 26.74 -8.38
CA ASP A 180 3.88 27.51 -7.61
C ASP A 180 3.30 27.98 -6.26
N ASP A 181 2.00 27.74 -6.02
CA ASP A 181 1.33 28.05 -4.76
C ASP A 181 1.65 26.99 -3.71
N ARG A 182 2.39 27.40 -2.68
CA ARG A 182 2.82 26.54 -1.57
C ARG A 182 1.66 25.95 -0.77
N GLU A 183 0.58 26.69 -0.54
CA GLU A 183 -0.57 26.19 0.24
C GLU A 183 -1.35 25.14 -0.55
N VAL A 184 -1.44 25.31 -1.87
CA VAL A 184 -2.03 24.30 -2.76
C VAL A 184 -1.14 23.07 -2.84
N ALA A 185 0.18 23.24 -3.00
CA ALA A 185 1.14 22.14 -3.07
C ALA A 185 1.15 21.30 -1.79
N LEU A 186 1.06 21.93 -0.61
CA LEU A 186 1.02 21.23 0.69
C LEU A 186 -0.28 20.46 0.94
N ARG A 187 -1.36 20.77 0.21
CA ARG A 187 -2.66 20.08 0.32
C ARG A 187 -2.89 19.08 -0.79
N ASP A 188 -2.07 19.09 -1.83
CA ASP A 188 -2.19 18.17 -2.94
C ASP A 188 -1.75 16.76 -2.51
N GLN A 189 -2.71 15.84 -2.44
CA GLN A 189 -2.48 14.43 -2.14
C GLN A 189 -2.48 13.57 -3.40
N SER A 190 -2.37 14.19 -4.58
CA SER A 190 -2.27 13.47 -5.85
C SER A 190 -0.89 12.82 -6.03
N GLN A 191 0.13 13.30 -5.32
CA GLN A 191 1.49 12.75 -5.38
C GLN A 191 1.63 11.54 -4.43
N VAL A 192 2.20 10.47 -4.95
CA VAL A 192 2.48 9.22 -4.23
C VAL A 192 3.97 8.94 -4.34
N TYR A 193 4.65 8.78 -3.20
CA TYR A 193 6.04 8.34 -3.12
C TYR A 193 6.19 7.08 -2.29
N LEU A 194 6.77 6.05 -2.90
CA LEU A 194 7.01 4.74 -2.29
C LEU A 194 8.51 4.44 -2.33
N PRO A 195 9.28 4.88 -1.31
CA PRO A 195 10.63 4.37 -1.11
C PRO A 195 10.64 2.86 -0.81
N ILE A 196 11.58 2.16 -1.43
CA ILE A 196 11.71 0.71 -1.37
C ILE A 196 13.17 0.37 -1.08
N ASN A 197 13.39 -0.32 0.03
CA ASN A 197 14.70 -0.75 0.50
C ASN A 197 14.88 -2.25 0.35
N ASN A 198 16.09 -2.68 -0.02
CA ASN A 198 16.56 -4.05 0.19
C ASN A 198 17.93 -4.04 0.89
N ALA A 199 18.21 -5.07 1.68
CA ALA A 199 19.52 -5.28 2.26
C ALA A 199 20.45 -5.95 1.24
N LEU A 200 21.71 -5.51 1.19
CA LEU A 200 22.80 -6.16 0.45
C LEU A 200 23.79 -6.88 1.38
N SER A 201 23.66 -6.68 2.70
CA SER A 201 24.47 -7.32 3.73
C SER A 201 23.58 -7.99 4.78
N GLU A 202 24.12 -8.98 5.47
CA GLU A 202 23.47 -9.67 6.61
C GLU A 202 23.51 -8.86 7.91
N VAL A 203 23.82 -7.57 7.83
CA VAL A 203 23.92 -6.66 8.96
C VAL A 203 23.16 -5.37 8.64
N GLY A 204 22.62 -4.76 9.70
CA GLY A 204 21.86 -3.50 9.60
C GLY A 204 20.35 -3.67 9.70
N HIS A 205 19.68 -2.54 9.86
CA HIS A 205 18.28 -2.51 10.26
C HIS A 205 17.31 -3.10 9.21
N VAL A 206 17.62 -3.00 7.90
CA VAL A 206 16.77 -3.60 6.84
C VAL A 206 16.84 -5.12 6.87
N HIS A 207 18.06 -5.68 7.00
CA HIS A 207 18.23 -7.13 7.11
C HIS A 207 17.54 -7.67 8.36
N LEU A 208 17.77 -7.05 9.52
CA LEU A 208 17.15 -7.45 10.79
C LEU A 208 15.62 -7.32 10.74
N TYR A 209 15.08 -6.29 10.08
CA TYR A 209 13.64 -6.15 9.87
C TYR A 209 13.07 -7.34 9.08
N LEU A 210 13.73 -7.72 7.98
CA LEU A 210 13.30 -8.83 7.14
C LEU A 210 13.38 -10.18 7.87
N GLU A 211 14.45 -10.42 8.63
CA GLU A 211 14.64 -11.62 9.46
C GLU A 211 13.56 -11.74 10.55
N GLU A 212 13.28 -10.63 11.27
CA GLU A 212 12.41 -10.69 12.43
C GLU A 212 10.91 -10.58 12.11
N ILE A 213 10.56 -9.84 11.07
CA ILE A 213 9.18 -9.42 10.77
C ILE A 213 8.73 -9.88 9.37
N GLY A 214 9.66 -10.14 8.46
CA GLY A 214 9.38 -10.36 7.05
C GLY A 214 9.29 -9.06 6.25
N GLN A 215 8.82 -9.15 5.00
CA GLN A 215 8.66 -7.98 4.13
C GLN A 215 7.50 -7.09 4.61
N GLY A 216 7.62 -5.79 4.39
CA GLY A 216 6.53 -4.88 4.68
C GLY A 216 6.93 -3.43 4.85
N VAL A 217 5.94 -2.63 5.20
CA VAL A 217 6.13 -1.21 5.49
C VAL A 217 6.90 -1.04 6.80
N GLN A 218 8.05 -0.40 6.71
CA GLN A 218 8.93 -0.05 7.82
C GLN A 218 8.41 1.18 8.57
N HIS A 219 8.09 2.25 7.85
CA HIS A 219 7.59 3.50 8.43
C HIS A 219 6.71 4.28 7.45
N ILE A 220 5.93 5.21 8.01
CA ILE A 220 5.13 6.20 7.31
C ILE A 220 5.64 7.58 7.76
N ALA A 221 5.82 8.50 6.82
CA ALA A 221 6.13 9.89 7.10
C ALA A 221 4.92 10.78 6.79
N SER A 222 4.75 11.84 7.57
CA SER A 222 3.65 12.80 7.48
C SER A 222 4.09 14.22 7.79
#